data_AF-A0A449BCV6-F1
#
_entry.id   AF-A0A449BCV6-F1
#
_cell.length_a   1.000
_cell.length_b   1.000
_cell.length_c   1.000
_cell.angle_alpha   90.00
_cell.angle_beta   90.00
_cell.angle_gamma   90.00
#
_symmetry.space_group_name_H-M   'P 1'
#
loop_
_entity.id
_entity.type
_entity.pdbx_description
1 polymer ?
#
loop_
_entity_poly.entity_id
_entity_poly.type
_entity_poly.pdbx_seq_one_letter_code
_entity_poly.pdbx_strand_id
1 'polypeptide(L)' 'MTRLIIYFVALLLFFAIVFKVLRALNLENAFKKNHVWEIKVAYIIFSIVIAHLLAEVVMKLYGWSVIIIQNIN' A
#
# COMPACT_ATOMS: atom_id res chain seq x y z
N MET A 1 7.17 -19.02 -5.18
CA MET A 1 8.03 -17.83 -5.32
C MET A 1 7.34 -16.67 -6.05
N THR A 2 6.65 -16.90 -7.18
CA THR A 2 5.96 -15.84 -7.95
C THR A 2 4.97 -14.99 -7.14
N ARG A 3 4.13 -15.61 -6.31
CA ARG A 3 3.17 -14.90 -5.42
C ARG A 3 3.86 -13.89 -4.47
N LEU A 4 5.02 -14.24 -3.92
CA LEU A 4 5.78 -13.38 -3.03
C LEU A 4 6.33 -12.16 -3.79
N ILE A 5 6.83 -12.37 -5.00
CA ILE A 5 7.35 -11.31 -5.87
C ILE A 5 6.23 -10.34 -6.24
N ILE A 6 5.08 -10.85 -6.69
CA ILE A 6 3.91 -10.02 -7.05
C ILE A 6 3.46 -9.20 -5.84
N TYR A 7 3.35 -9.84 -4.68
CA TYR A 7 3.00 -9.15 -3.44
C TYR A 7 3.99 -8.04 -3.08
N PHE A 8 5.30 -8.32 -3.09
CA PHE A 8 6.33 -7.32 -2.75
C PHE A 8 6.38 -6.16 -3.74
N VAL A 9 6.25 -6.44 -5.04
CA VAL A 9 6.21 -5.40 -6.07
C VAL A 9 4.97 -4.53 -5.88
N ALA A 10 3.79 -5.13 -5.67
CA ALA A 10 2.56 -4.38 -5.40
C ALA A 10 2.68 -3.54 -4.12
N LEU A 11 3.24 -4.11 -3.05
CA LEU A 11 3.46 -3.42 -1.77
C LEU A 11 4.33 -2.17 -1.95
N LEU A 12 5.48 -2.29 -2.61
CA LEU A 12 6.38 -1.16 -2.84
C LEU A 12 5.75 -0.08 -3.73
N LEU A 13 5.02 -0.50 -4.77
CA LEU A 13 4.36 0.39 -5.71
C LEU A 13 3.23 1.18 -5.02
N PHE A 14 2.36 0.49 -4.28
CA PHE A 14 1.31 1.15 -3.50
C PHE A 14 1.87 1.97 -2.35
N PHE A 15 2.95 1.54 -1.67
CA PHE A 15 3.60 2.34 -0.65
C PHE A 15 4.05 3.69 -1.23
N ALA A 16 4.72 3.69 -2.38
CA ALA A 16 5.17 4.92 -3.04
C ALA A 16 4.00 5.83 -3.42
N ILE A 17 2.92 5.27 -3.97
CA ILE A 17 1.70 6.02 -4.34
C ILE A 17 1.04 6.62 -3.09
N VAL A 18 0.75 5.78 -2.10
CA VAL A 18 0.05 6.19 -0.87
C VAL A 18 0.89 7.22 -0.12
N PHE A 19 2.19 7.03 0.00
CA PHE A 19 3.07 8.00 0.65
C PHE A 19 3.05 9.36 -0.04
N LYS A 20 3.03 9.39 -1.38
CA LYS A 20 2.92 10.64 -2.15
C LYS A 20 1.55 11.30 -1.93
N VAL A 21 0.47 10.53 -1.93
CA VAL A 21 -0.90 11.03 -1.69
C VAL A 21 -1.01 11.59 -0.27
N LEU A 22 -0.57 10.85 0.74
CA LEU A 22 -0.62 11.28 2.12
C LEU A 22 0.16 12.57 2.35
N ARG A 23 1.37 12.70 1.78
CA ARG A 23 2.13 13.96 1.84
C ARG A 23 1.38 15.13 1.20
N ALA A 24 0.63 14.89 0.12
CA ALA A 24 -0.19 15.93 -0.51
C ALA A 24 -1.40 16.35 0.33
N LEU A 25 -1.88 15.49 1.24
CA LEU A 25 -2.98 15.81 2.16
C LEU A 25 -2.58 16.79 3.27
N ASN A 26 -1.29 17.18 3.38
CA ASN A 26 -0.79 18.13 4.37
C ASN A 26 -1.34 17.84 5.78
N LEU A 27 -1.22 16.59 6.25
CA LEU A 27 -1.54 16.23 7.64
C LEU A 27 -0.77 17.10 8.65
N GLU A 28 0.32 17.73 8.20
CA GLU A 28 1.08 18.74 8.93
C GLU A 28 0.23 19.91 9.44
N ASN A 29 -0.88 20.24 8.76
CA ASN A 29 -1.82 21.27 9.20
C ASN A 29 -2.75 20.79 10.32
N ALA A 30 -2.98 19.47 10.44
CA ALA A 30 -3.79 18.89 11.50
C ALA A 30 -2.97 18.66 12.79
N PHE A 31 -1.66 18.53 12.69
CA PHE A 31 -0.76 18.35 13.83
C PHE A 31 -0.07 19.67 14.21
N LYS A 32 0.14 19.92 15.51
CA LYS A 32 0.83 21.14 15.96
C LYS A 32 2.27 21.14 15.43
N LYS A 33 2.72 22.29 14.91
CA LYS A 33 3.99 22.55 14.20
C LYS A 33 5.28 22.02 14.87
N ASN A 34 5.22 21.63 16.14
CA ASN A 34 6.37 21.20 16.94
C ASN A 34 6.69 19.68 16.83
N HIS A 35 5.87 18.89 16.14
CA HIS A 35 5.98 17.42 16.09
C HIS A 35 6.34 16.88 14.68
N VAL A 36 7.26 17.55 13.99
CA VAL A 36 7.66 17.20 12.60
C VAL A 36 8.13 15.74 12.46
N TRP A 37 8.76 15.19 13.50
CA TRP A 37 9.23 13.80 13.47
C TRP A 37 8.08 12.79 13.58
N GLU A 38 7.13 13.02 14.48
CA GLU A 38 5.94 12.17 14.65
C GLU A 38 5.06 12.17 13.40
N ILE A 39 4.91 13.33 12.75
CA ILE A 39 4.18 13.46 11.49
C ILE A 39 4.83 12.62 10.38
N LYS A 40 6.16 12.65 10.27
CA LYS A 40 6.90 11.81 9.30
C LYS A 40 6.71 10.32 9.57
N VAL A 41 6.77 9.92 10.84
CA VAL A 41 6.55 8.53 11.23
C VAL A 41 5.12 8.10 10.93
N ALA A 42 4.13 8.94 11.24
CA ALA A 42 2.73 8.69 10.91
C ALA A 42 2.53 8.47 9.41
N TYR A 43 3.11 9.33 8.56
CA TYR A 43 3.04 9.15 7.11
C TYR A 43 3.59 7.81 6.65
N ILE A 44 4.72 7.36 7.20
CA ILE A 44 5.33 6.07 6.83
C ILE A 44 4.44 4.92 7.30
N ILE A 45 3.99 4.93 8.55
CA ILE A 45 3.16 3.86 9.13
C ILE A 45 1.85 3.74 8.35
N PHE A 46 1.12 4.84 8.16
CA PHE A 46 -0.13 4.81 7.40
C PHE A 46 0.08 4.34 5.97
N SER A 47 1.18 4.76 5.33
CA SER A 47 1.48 4.32 3.97
C SER A 47 1.75 2.83 3.89
N ILE A 48 2.46 2.24 4.86
CA ILE A 48 2.71 0.80 4.91
C ILE A 48 1.41 0.02 5.12
N VAL A 49 0.57 0.45 6.07
CA VAL A 49 -0.70 -0.23 6.39
C VAL A 49 -1.64 -0.22 5.18
N ILE A 50 -1.84 0.95 4.55
CA ILE A 50 -2.73 1.06 3.39
C ILE A 50 -2.15 0.30 2.19
N ALA A 51 -0.83 0.38 1.96
CA ALA A 51 -0.19 -0.37 0.88
C ALA A 51 -0.31 -1.88 1.05
N HIS A 52 -0.20 -2.37 2.29
CA HIS A 52 -0.42 -3.79 2.61
C HIS A 52 -1.84 -4.22 2.25
N LEU A 53 -2.86 -3.46 2.67
CA LEU A 53 -4.26 -3.75 2.35
C LEU A 53 -4.50 -3.78 0.83
N LEU A 54 -3.95 -2.82 0.09
CA LEU A 54 -4.06 -2.79 -1.38
C LEU A 54 -3.32 -3.97 -2.04
N ALA A 55 -2.14 -4.34 -1.55
CA ALA A 55 -1.39 -5.48 -2.03
C ALA A 55 -2.15 -6.80 -1.78
N GLU A 56 -2.82 -6.95 -0.63
CA GLU A 56 -3.68 -8.11 -0.38
C GLU A 56 -4.87 -8.20 -1.34
N VAL A 57 -5.49 -7.06 -1.67
CA VAL A 57 -6.57 -7.02 -2.67
C VAL A 57 -6.05 -7.51 -4.03
N VAL A 58 -4.87 -7.04 -4.46
CA VAL A 58 -4.24 -7.54 -5.70
C VAL A 58 -3.98 -9.04 -5.64
N MET A 59 -3.52 -9.58 -4.51
CA MET A 59 -3.30 -11.01 -4.36
C MET A 59 -4.60 -11.83 -4.42
N LYS A 60 -5.69 -11.31 -3.87
CA LYS A 60 -7.02 -11.95 -3.96
C LYS A 60 -7.52 -11.98 -5.41
N LEU A 61 -7.40 -10.85 -6.12
CA LEU A 61 -7.77 -10.75 -7.54
C LEU A 61 -6.93 -11.70 -8.41
N TYR A 62 -5.62 -11.76 -8.17
CA TYR A 62 -4.73 -12.71 -8.84
C TYR A 62 -5.17 -14.16 -8.59
N GLY A 63 -5.51 -14.49 -7.34
CA GLY A 63 -6.04 -15.81 -6.98
C GLY A 63 -7.31 -16.18 -7.76
N TRP A 64 -8.28 -15.27 -7.82
CA TRP A 64 -9.51 -15.46 -8.60
C TRP A 64 -9.23 -15.63 -10.09
N SER A 65 -8.33 -14.81 -10.66
CA SER A 65 -7.95 -14.93 -12.07
C SER A 65 -7.37 -16.31 -12.39
N VAL A 66 -6.49 -16.83 -11.54
CA VAL A 66 -5.90 -18.17 -11.75
C VAL A 66 -6.97 -19.27 -11.70
N ILE A 67 -7.90 -19.21 -10.75
CA ILE A 67 -8.99 -20.20 -10.63
C ILE A 67 -9.89 -20.17 -11.86
N ILE A 68 -10.27 -18.98 -12.34
CA ILE A 68 -11.13 -18.83 -13.52
C ILE A 68 -10.45 -19.43 -14.75
N ILE A 69 -9.17 -19.13 -14.97
CA ILE A 69 -8.41 -19.65 -16.12
C ILE A 69 -8.32 -21.18 -16.07
N GLN A 70 -8.14 -21.77 -14.89
CA GLN A 70 -8.10 -23.23 -14.71
C GLN A 70 -9.44 -23.93 -14.90
N ASN A 71 -10.56 -23.23 -14.76
CA ASN A 71 -11.91 -23.80 -14.95
C ASN A 71 -12.35 -23.73 -16.43
N ILE A 72 -11.71 -22.87 -17.24
CA ILE A 72 -12.05 -22.68 -18.65
C ILE A 72 -11.19 -23.58 -19.58
N ASN A 73 -10.00 -24.01 -19.12
CA ASN A 73 -9.10 -24.93 -19.83
C ASN A 73 -9.32 -26.39 -19.39
#